data_AF-A0A7V5DLT8-F1
#
_entry.id   AF-A0A7V5DLT8-F1
#
_cell.length_a   1.000
_cell.length_b   1.000
_cell.length_c   1.000
_cell.angle_alpha   90.00
_cell.angle_beta   90.00
_cell.angle_gamma   90.00
#
_symmetry.space_group_name_H-M   'P 1'
#
loop_
_entity.id
_entity.type
_entity.pdbx_description
1 polymer ?
#
loop_
_entity_poly.entity_id
_entity_poly.type
_entity_poly.pdbx_seq_one_letter_code
_entity_poly.pdbx_strand_id
1 'polypeptide(L)'
;MSLQPELAERAIRQRVAEPLGLSVEQAAQGILSIANATMIRILRAVSVARGRDPRDFTLIAYGGAGPLHATDLAEEMGIQMVIVPVLPGLFSALGLLYADMSADFVATIMRPLVTETLGVINEACDDLMAAAESWFARVDAAPSDRTVMLSADLRYQRQNYELNVGLPRHPVSDRCGEHHPAILRGAFGNLWAQQSG
;
A
#
# COMPACT_ATOMS: atom_id res chain seq x y z
N MET A 1 33.20 2.04 -8.17
CA MET A 1 33.05 3.40 -8.74
C MET A 1 33.72 4.35 -7.77
N SER A 2 34.67 5.18 -8.23
CA SER A 2 35.36 6.15 -7.35
C SER A 2 34.58 7.46 -7.31
N LEU A 3 34.31 7.97 -6.10
CA LEU A 3 33.67 9.28 -5.90
C LEU A 3 34.74 10.38 -5.89
N GLN A 4 34.40 11.56 -6.43
CA GLN A 4 35.29 12.73 -6.50
C GLN A 4 34.65 13.91 -5.73
N PRO A 5 34.89 14.03 -4.41
CA PRO A 5 34.25 15.04 -3.57
C PRO A 5 34.47 16.48 -4.04
N GLU A 6 35.66 16.77 -4.58
CA GLU A 6 36.01 18.10 -5.08
C GLU A 6 35.09 18.58 -6.22
N LEU A 7 34.62 17.65 -7.06
CA LEU A 7 33.67 17.99 -8.13
C LEU A 7 32.29 18.35 -7.56
N ALA A 8 31.86 17.66 -6.50
CA ALA A 8 30.60 17.96 -5.80
C ALA A 8 30.70 19.31 -5.08
N GLU A 9 31.80 19.55 -4.37
CA GLU A 9 32.05 20.80 -3.66
C GLU A 9 32.03 22.00 -4.62
N ARG A 10 32.73 21.90 -5.76
CA ARG A 10 32.72 22.94 -6.80
C ARG A 10 31.32 23.19 -7.35
N ALA A 11 30.54 22.13 -7.57
CA ALA A 11 29.17 22.26 -8.05
C ALA A 11 28.26 22.97 -7.04
N ILE A 12 28.32 22.59 -5.76
CA ILE A 12 27.55 23.24 -4.69
C ILE A 12 27.97 24.70 -4.55
N ARG A 13 29.27 24.99 -4.57
CA ARG A 13 29.81 26.34 -4.47
C ARG A 13 29.25 27.26 -5.55
N GLN A 14 29.40 26.88 -6.81
CA GLN A 14 29.03 27.72 -7.96
C GLN A 14 27.52 27.84 -8.16
N ARG A 15 26.76 26.79 -7.84
CA ARG A 15 25.31 26.73 -8.15
C ARG A 15 24.41 27.17 -7.02
N VAL A 16 24.88 27.12 -5.77
CA VAL A 16 24.05 27.37 -4.59
C VAL A 16 24.74 28.34 -3.63
N ALA A 17 25.98 28.07 -3.23
CA ALA A 17 26.64 28.84 -2.18
C ALA A 17 26.94 30.29 -2.60
N GLU A 18 27.64 30.50 -3.72
CA GLU A 18 27.99 31.84 -4.22
C GLU A 18 26.76 32.69 -4.57
N PRO A 19 25.73 32.17 -5.29
CA PRO A 19 24.52 32.95 -5.57
C PRO A 19 23.74 33.39 -4.34
N LEU A 20 23.86 32.66 -3.23
CA LEU A 20 23.15 32.92 -1.98
C LEU A 20 24.02 33.59 -0.91
N GLY A 21 25.30 33.83 -1.18
CA GLY A 21 26.24 34.40 -0.20
C GLY A 21 26.50 33.48 1.00
N LEU A 22 26.46 32.17 0.81
CA LEU A 22 26.67 31.16 1.86
C LEU A 22 28.04 30.49 1.72
N SER A 23 28.53 29.89 2.80
CA SER A 23 29.60 28.88 2.72
C SER A 23 29.10 27.61 2.01
N VAL A 24 30.03 26.80 1.51
CA VAL A 24 29.67 25.55 0.82
C VAL A 24 28.98 24.59 1.78
N GLU A 25 29.42 24.54 3.03
CA GLU A 25 28.87 23.70 4.09
C GLU A 25 27.43 24.13 4.45
N GLN A 26 27.19 25.44 4.58
CA GLN A 26 25.83 25.97 4.80
C GLN A 26 24.89 25.64 3.63
N ALA A 27 25.38 25.79 2.40
CA ALA A 27 24.62 25.44 1.21
C ALA A 27 24.29 23.93 1.17
N ALA A 28 25.27 23.08 1.44
CA ALA A 28 25.09 21.62 1.50
C ALA A 28 24.08 21.21 2.59
N GLN A 29 24.18 21.79 3.79
CA GLN A 29 23.22 21.56 4.87
C GLN A 29 21.82 22.03 4.49
N GLY A 30 21.70 23.17 3.80
CA GLY A 30 20.43 23.65 3.27
C GLY A 30 19.79 22.69 2.26
N ILE A 31 20.59 22.10 1.37
CA ILE A 31 20.13 21.08 0.41
C ILE A 31 19.58 19.86 1.16
N LEU A 32 20.30 19.34 2.15
CA LEU A 32 19.85 18.22 2.98
C LEU A 32 18.56 18.56 3.73
N SER A 33 18.48 19.77 4.30
CA SER A 33 17.30 20.23 5.04
C SER A 33 16.05 20.29 4.16
N ILE A 34 16.18 20.77 2.91
CA ILE A 34 15.07 20.81 1.94
C ILE A 34 14.66 19.39 1.52
N ALA A 35 15.63 18.50 1.28
CA ALA A 35 15.36 17.10 0.95
C ALA A 35 14.61 16.41 2.10
N ASN A 36 15.08 16.56 3.34
CA ASN A 36 14.45 16.02 4.53
C ASN A 36 13.03 16.57 4.70
N ALA A 37 12.84 17.89 4.63
CA ALA A 37 11.52 18.51 4.73
C ALA A 37 10.53 17.97 3.70
N THR A 38 11.00 17.70 2.47
CA THR A 38 10.18 17.08 1.42
C THR A 38 9.78 15.66 1.80
N MET A 39 10.72 14.84 2.28
CA MET A 39 10.45 13.48 2.73
C MET A 39 9.50 13.43 3.93
N ILE A 40 9.68 14.30 4.92
CA ILE A 40 8.78 14.43 6.08
C ILE A 40 7.36 14.74 5.64
N ARG A 41 7.18 15.67 4.68
CA ARG A 41 5.85 15.99 4.14
C ARG A 41 5.18 14.76 3.53
N ILE A 42 5.93 13.94 2.80
CA ILE A 42 5.42 12.69 2.22
C ILE A 42 5.05 11.70 3.32
N LEU A 43 5.93 11.48 4.31
CA LEU A 43 5.66 10.56 5.43
C LEU A 43 4.45 10.99 6.28
N ARG A 44 4.28 12.31 6.50
CA ARG A 44 3.10 12.87 7.18
C ARG A 44 1.83 12.66 6.35
N ALA A 45 1.88 12.81 5.04
CA ALA A 45 0.71 12.55 4.19
C ALA A 45 0.27 11.08 4.28
N VAL A 46 1.20 10.12 4.33
CA VAL A 46 0.89 8.69 4.38
C VAL A 46 0.32 8.23 5.75
N SER A 47 0.68 8.94 6.84
CA SER A 47 0.26 8.66 8.21
C SER A 47 -0.98 9.45 8.63
N VAL A 48 -0.91 10.80 8.56
CA VAL A 48 -1.97 11.71 9.00
C VAL A 48 -3.22 11.58 8.14
N ALA A 49 -3.09 11.36 6.82
CA ALA A 49 -4.26 11.11 5.98
C ALA A 49 -5.02 9.81 6.34
N ARG A 50 -4.40 8.93 7.13
CA ARG A 50 -5.02 7.73 7.69
C ARG A 50 -5.35 7.86 9.19
N GLY A 51 -5.27 9.08 9.75
CA GLY A 51 -5.54 9.36 11.16
C GLY A 51 -4.52 8.77 12.14
N ARG A 52 -3.30 8.46 11.69
CA ARG A 52 -2.27 7.77 12.50
C ARG A 52 -1.16 8.72 12.93
N ASP A 53 -0.81 8.71 14.20
CA ASP A 53 0.32 9.47 14.75
C ASP A 53 1.65 8.76 14.44
N PRO A 54 2.61 9.41 13.75
CA PRO A 54 3.90 8.79 13.44
C PRO A 54 4.70 8.32 14.66
N ARG A 55 4.50 8.94 15.83
CA ARG A 55 5.24 8.62 17.07
C ARG A 55 4.97 7.19 17.56
N ASP A 56 3.85 6.61 17.15
CA ASP A 56 3.45 5.25 17.50
C ASP A 56 4.08 4.19 16.56
N PHE A 57 4.91 4.60 15.59
CA PHE A 57 5.49 3.71 14.59
C PHE A 57 7.02 3.63 14.69
N THR A 58 7.55 2.56 14.09
CA THR A 58 8.98 2.39 13.82
C THR A 58 9.27 2.74 12.37
N LEU A 59 10.33 3.53 12.13
CA LEU A 59 10.79 3.86 10.79
C LEU A 59 11.70 2.76 10.26
N ILE A 60 11.27 2.02 9.25
CA ILE A 60 12.14 1.09 8.53
C ILE A 60 12.79 1.86 7.37
N ALA A 61 14.09 2.12 7.47
CA ALA A 61 14.84 2.86 6.46
C ALA A 61 15.62 1.91 5.55
N TYR A 62 15.20 1.83 4.29
CA TYR A 62 15.81 0.99 3.26
C TYR A 62 15.95 1.76 1.93
N GLY A 63 16.45 1.08 0.90
CA GLY A 63 16.85 1.68 -0.37
C GLY A 63 18.27 2.22 -0.34
N GLY A 64 18.72 2.74 -1.48
CA GLY A 64 20.11 3.18 -1.65
C GLY A 64 20.49 4.40 -0.79
N ALA A 65 19.55 5.32 -0.58
CA ALA A 65 19.77 6.55 0.17
C ALA A 65 18.92 6.67 1.45
N GLY A 66 17.95 5.77 1.68
CA GLY A 66 17.02 5.88 2.81
C GLY A 66 17.72 5.98 4.17
N PRO A 67 18.68 5.09 4.49
CA PRO A 67 19.41 5.15 5.75
C PRO A 67 20.19 6.46 5.98
N LEU A 68 20.56 7.19 4.91
CA LEU A 68 21.32 8.45 5.02
C LEU A 68 20.50 9.57 5.67
N HIS A 69 19.17 9.51 5.57
CA HIS A 69 18.26 10.53 6.08
C HIS A 69 17.50 10.06 7.33
N ALA A 70 17.62 8.78 7.68
CA ALA A 70 16.68 8.12 8.58
C ALA A 70 16.62 8.76 9.99
N THR A 71 17.76 9.16 10.54
CA THR A 71 17.83 9.78 11.87
C THR A 71 17.15 11.13 11.91
N ASP A 72 17.46 12.01 10.94
CA ASP A 72 16.89 13.36 10.86
C ASP A 72 15.38 13.29 10.65
N LEU A 73 14.93 12.37 9.79
CA LEU A 73 13.51 12.14 9.54
C LEU A 73 12.81 11.62 10.80
N ALA A 74 13.43 10.68 11.54
CA ALA A 74 12.85 10.13 12.75
C ALA A 74 12.73 11.16 13.86
N GLU A 75 13.77 11.97 14.07
CA GLU A 75 13.80 13.04 15.07
C GLU A 75 12.69 14.08 14.82
N GLU A 76 12.61 14.60 13.59
CA GLU A 76 11.62 15.62 13.20
C GLU A 76 10.17 15.09 13.24
N MET A 77 10.00 13.77 13.15
CA MET A 77 8.70 13.11 13.25
C MET A 77 8.37 12.59 14.65
N GLY A 78 9.31 12.67 15.60
CA GLY A 78 9.17 12.12 16.94
C GLY A 78 9.16 10.58 17.02
N ILE A 79 9.65 9.91 15.98
CA ILE A 79 9.76 8.45 15.90
C ILE A 79 10.89 7.97 16.80
N GLN A 80 10.58 7.05 17.71
CA GLN A 80 11.53 6.59 18.73
C GLN A 80 12.48 5.49 18.25
N MET A 81 12.13 4.80 17.16
CA MET A 81 12.89 3.65 16.68
C MET A 81 13.08 3.69 15.17
N VAL A 82 14.33 3.51 14.74
CA VAL A 82 14.72 3.33 13.35
C VAL A 82 15.30 1.92 13.19
N ILE A 83 14.80 1.19 12.20
CA ILE A 83 15.36 -0.10 11.77
C ILE A 83 16.00 0.09 10.41
N VAL A 84 17.30 -0.18 10.32
CA VAL A 84 18.01 -0.30 9.04
C VAL A 84 18.26 -1.79 8.77
N PRO A 85 17.63 -2.38 7.76
CA PRO A 85 17.89 -3.78 7.39
C PRO A 85 19.36 -3.99 7.02
N VAL A 86 19.89 -5.21 7.18
CA VAL A 86 21.29 -5.56 6.88
C VAL A 86 21.68 -5.23 5.43
N LEU A 87 20.75 -5.41 4.50
CA LEU A 87 20.93 -5.13 3.08
C LEU A 87 19.91 -4.06 2.62
N PRO A 88 20.03 -2.80 3.08
CA PRO A 88 18.99 -1.81 2.88
C PRO A 88 18.81 -1.50 1.38
N GLY A 89 19.92 -1.44 0.62
CA GLY A 89 19.90 -1.22 -0.83
C GLY A 89 19.26 -2.36 -1.64
N LEU A 90 19.11 -3.56 -1.07
CA LEU A 90 18.51 -4.73 -1.73
C LEU A 90 17.14 -5.10 -1.15
N PHE A 91 16.63 -4.31 -0.21
CA PHE A 91 15.45 -4.69 0.57
C PHE A 91 14.20 -4.94 -0.30
N SER A 92 14.02 -4.17 -1.38
CA SER A 92 12.92 -4.41 -2.33
C SER A 92 13.06 -5.74 -3.09
N ALA A 93 14.28 -6.13 -3.46
CA ALA A 93 14.54 -7.41 -4.12
C ALA A 93 14.36 -8.59 -3.15
N LEU A 94 14.74 -8.40 -1.88
CA LEU A 94 14.43 -9.36 -0.82
C LEU A 94 12.92 -9.51 -0.65
N GLY A 95 12.17 -8.40 -0.67
CA GLY A 95 10.70 -8.44 -0.63
C GLY A 95 10.10 -9.31 -1.72
N LEU A 96 10.61 -9.23 -2.96
CA LEU A 96 10.18 -10.10 -4.05
C LEU A 96 10.52 -11.58 -3.82
N LEU A 97 11.67 -11.88 -3.20
CA LEU A 97 12.09 -13.25 -2.91
C LEU A 97 11.21 -13.93 -1.85
N TYR A 98 10.73 -13.14 -0.87
CA TYR A 98 9.89 -13.64 0.23
C TYR A 98 8.39 -13.46 -0.01
N ALA A 99 7.98 -12.75 -1.05
CA ALA A 99 6.57 -12.54 -1.35
C ALA A 99 5.93 -13.85 -1.81
N ASP A 100 4.74 -14.13 -1.28
CA ASP A 100 3.91 -15.19 -1.80
C ASP A 100 3.49 -14.89 -3.24
N MET A 101 3.36 -15.93 -4.06
CA MET A 101 2.76 -15.78 -5.37
C MET A 101 1.26 -15.50 -5.20
N SER A 102 0.78 -14.39 -5.75
CA SER A 102 -0.64 -14.05 -5.77
C SER A 102 -1.10 -13.71 -7.19
N ALA A 103 -2.36 -13.98 -7.50
CA ALA A 103 -2.99 -13.56 -8.73
C ALA A 103 -4.43 -13.14 -8.46
N ASP A 104 -4.82 -11.99 -9.02
CA ASP A 104 -6.17 -11.46 -8.93
C ASP A 104 -6.93 -11.74 -10.23
N PHE A 105 -8.13 -12.29 -10.08
CA PHE A 105 -9.08 -12.51 -11.16
C PHE A 105 -10.32 -11.66 -10.89
N VAL A 106 -10.76 -10.88 -11.88
CA VAL A 106 -11.83 -9.89 -11.71
C VAL A 106 -12.90 -10.08 -12.77
N ALA A 107 -14.16 -10.05 -12.35
CA ALA A 107 -15.33 -10.02 -13.23
C ALA A 107 -16.21 -8.81 -12.91
N THR A 108 -16.63 -8.07 -13.93
CA THR A 108 -17.43 -6.86 -13.76
C THR A 108 -18.92 -7.15 -13.93
N ILE A 109 -19.72 -6.87 -12.89
CA ILE A 109 -21.18 -7.03 -12.91
C ILE A 109 -21.84 -5.67 -12.69
N MET A 110 -22.40 -5.09 -13.76
CA MET A 110 -23.11 -3.81 -13.71
C MET A 110 -24.60 -3.99 -13.44
N ARG A 111 -24.97 -4.57 -12.29
CA ARG A 111 -26.36 -4.79 -11.88
C ARG A 111 -26.59 -4.42 -10.42
N PRO A 112 -27.82 -4.02 -10.03
CA PRO A 112 -28.15 -3.85 -8.63
C PRO A 112 -27.96 -5.16 -7.85
N LEU A 113 -27.45 -5.08 -6.62
CA LEU A 113 -27.37 -6.23 -5.72
C LEU A 113 -28.76 -6.53 -5.15
N VAL A 114 -29.45 -7.49 -5.75
CA VAL A 114 -30.79 -7.96 -5.37
C VAL A 114 -30.83 -9.48 -5.45
N THR A 115 -31.86 -10.11 -4.92
CA THR A 115 -31.96 -11.58 -4.87
C THR A 115 -31.88 -12.20 -6.26
N GLU A 116 -32.46 -11.54 -7.26
CA GLU A 116 -32.52 -11.98 -8.65
C GLU A 116 -31.16 -11.94 -9.35
N THR A 117 -30.20 -11.16 -8.84
CA THR A 117 -28.86 -11.06 -9.42
C THR A 117 -27.85 -12.01 -8.79
N LEU A 118 -28.23 -12.75 -7.73
CA LEU A 118 -27.36 -13.71 -7.06
C LEU A 118 -26.91 -14.85 -7.98
N GLY A 119 -27.75 -15.31 -8.91
CA GLY A 119 -27.37 -16.34 -9.88
C GLY A 119 -26.18 -15.91 -10.74
N VAL A 120 -26.26 -14.69 -11.30
CA VAL A 120 -25.18 -14.11 -12.12
C VAL A 120 -23.91 -13.89 -11.31
N ILE A 121 -24.04 -13.50 -10.03
CA ILE A 121 -22.89 -13.33 -9.14
C ILE A 121 -22.22 -14.69 -8.87
N ASN A 122 -23.01 -15.73 -8.58
CA ASN A 122 -22.48 -17.07 -8.33
C ASN A 122 -21.80 -17.66 -9.56
N GLU A 123 -22.40 -17.51 -10.75
CA GLU A 123 -21.78 -17.91 -12.03
C GLU A 123 -20.42 -17.22 -12.22
N ALA A 124 -20.35 -15.91 -11.99
CA ALA A 124 -19.08 -15.19 -12.07
C ALA A 124 -18.07 -15.67 -11.02
N CYS A 125 -18.49 -15.95 -9.79
CA CYS A 125 -17.62 -16.51 -8.77
C CYS A 125 -17.09 -17.91 -9.15
N ASP A 126 -17.94 -18.76 -9.73
CA ASP A 126 -17.54 -20.08 -10.24
C ASP A 126 -16.47 -19.95 -11.34
N ASP A 127 -16.66 -19.04 -12.29
CA ASP A 127 -15.69 -18.76 -13.35
C ASP A 127 -14.35 -18.26 -12.79
N LEU A 128 -14.39 -17.35 -11.81
CA LEU A 128 -13.18 -16.82 -11.15
C LEU A 128 -12.45 -17.90 -10.34
N MET A 129 -13.19 -18.77 -9.65
CA MET A 129 -12.61 -19.91 -8.93
C MET A 129 -11.96 -20.91 -9.88
N ALA A 130 -12.60 -21.21 -11.01
CA ALA A 130 -12.01 -22.06 -12.04
C ALA A 130 -10.72 -21.45 -12.64
N ALA A 131 -10.69 -20.12 -12.82
CA ALA A 131 -9.49 -19.41 -13.25
C ALA A 131 -8.36 -19.47 -12.21
N ALA A 132 -8.69 -19.34 -10.92
CA ALA A 132 -7.74 -19.47 -9.82
C ALA A 132 -7.18 -20.89 -9.72
N GLU A 133 -8.01 -21.93 -9.80
CA GLU A 133 -7.55 -23.33 -9.82
C GLU A 133 -6.64 -23.61 -11.01
N SER A 134 -7.00 -23.09 -12.20
CA SER A 134 -6.16 -23.19 -13.39
C SER A 134 -4.82 -22.48 -13.20
N TRP A 135 -4.78 -21.39 -12.45
CA TRP A 135 -3.53 -20.68 -12.13
C TRP A 135 -2.68 -21.45 -11.12
N PHE A 136 -3.28 -21.96 -10.04
CA PHE A 136 -2.58 -22.82 -9.06
C PHE A 136 -1.93 -24.03 -9.74
N ALA A 137 -2.64 -24.66 -10.70
CA ALA A 137 -2.08 -25.75 -11.49
C ALA A 137 -0.88 -25.32 -12.37
N ARG A 138 -0.90 -24.10 -12.92
CA ARG A 138 0.23 -23.57 -13.72
C ARG A 138 1.46 -23.24 -12.89
N VAL A 139 1.26 -22.79 -11.66
CA VAL A 139 2.37 -22.44 -10.73
C VAL A 139 2.79 -23.61 -9.85
N ASP A 140 2.20 -24.80 -10.06
CA ASP A 140 2.47 -26.02 -9.30
C ASP A 140 2.32 -25.86 -7.78
N ALA A 141 1.30 -25.09 -7.35
CA ALA A 141 1.05 -24.84 -5.94
C ALA A 141 0.41 -26.08 -5.27
N ALA A 142 0.98 -26.56 -4.17
CA ALA A 142 0.40 -27.66 -3.40
C ALA A 142 -0.92 -27.23 -2.74
N PRO A 143 -1.94 -28.11 -2.61
CA PRO A 143 -3.23 -27.74 -2.02
C PRO A 143 -3.17 -27.13 -0.61
N SER A 144 -2.17 -27.50 0.20
CA SER A 144 -1.97 -26.94 1.55
C SER A 144 -1.53 -25.47 1.55
N ASP A 145 -0.99 -25.00 0.44
CA ASP A 145 -0.35 -23.69 0.31
C ASP A 145 -1.23 -22.71 -0.47
N ARG A 146 -2.45 -23.15 -0.85
CA ARG A 146 -3.42 -22.35 -1.59
C ARG A 146 -4.33 -21.61 -0.63
N THR A 147 -4.43 -20.30 -0.80
CA THR A 147 -5.45 -19.48 -0.15
C THR A 147 -6.25 -18.75 -1.21
N VAL A 148 -7.59 -18.84 -1.14
CA VAL A 148 -8.49 -18.10 -2.03
C VAL A 148 -9.34 -17.15 -1.19
N MET A 149 -9.34 -15.88 -1.57
CA MET A 149 -10.19 -14.85 -0.99
C MET A 149 -11.11 -14.30 -2.07
N LEU A 150 -12.41 -14.38 -1.83
CA LEU A 150 -13.42 -13.77 -2.67
C LEU A 150 -13.87 -12.44 -2.05
N SER A 151 -13.99 -11.41 -2.87
CA SER A 151 -14.51 -10.11 -2.46
C SER A 151 -15.28 -9.47 -3.62
N ALA A 152 -16.12 -8.48 -3.28
CA ALA A 152 -16.88 -7.72 -4.26
C ALA A 152 -16.73 -6.22 -3.98
N ASP A 153 -16.44 -5.46 -5.02
CA ASP A 153 -16.48 -4.01 -4.99
C ASP A 153 -17.92 -3.53 -5.21
N LEU A 154 -18.51 -2.94 -4.17
CA LEU A 154 -19.89 -2.50 -4.17
C LEU A 154 -19.96 -0.97 -4.03
N ARG A 155 -21.06 -0.37 -4.50
CA ARG A 155 -21.35 1.06 -4.29
C ARG A 155 -22.84 1.33 -4.31
N TYR A 156 -23.27 2.37 -3.61
CA TYR A 156 -24.62 2.90 -3.77
C TYR A 156 -24.80 3.50 -5.17
N GLN A 157 -26.04 3.52 -5.63
CA GLN A 157 -26.36 4.21 -6.87
C GLN A 157 -25.99 5.69 -6.74
N ARG A 158 -25.27 6.23 -7.74
CA ARG A 158 -24.73 7.60 -7.78
C ARG A 158 -23.54 7.89 -6.85
N GLN A 159 -22.99 6.88 -6.19
CA GLN A 159 -21.71 7.00 -5.49
C GLN A 159 -20.55 6.91 -6.49
N ASN A 160 -19.52 7.73 -6.30
CA ASN A 160 -18.35 7.81 -7.19
C ASN A 160 -17.15 6.94 -6.73
N TYR A 161 -17.33 6.14 -5.68
CA TYR A 161 -16.31 5.24 -5.16
C TYR A 161 -16.94 3.92 -4.72
N GLU A 162 -16.18 2.84 -4.85
CA GLU A 162 -16.55 1.50 -4.38
C GLU A 162 -15.96 1.21 -2.99
N LEU A 163 -16.60 0.30 -2.26
CA LEU A 163 -16.01 -0.35 -1.10
C LEU A 163 -15.87 -1.84 -1.37
N ASN A 164 -14.69 -2.38 -1.08
CA ASN A 164 -14.42 -3.81 -1.16
C ASN A 164 -15.02 -4.53 0.05
N VAL A 165 -15.85 -5.54 -0.22
CA VAL A 165 -16.50 -6.36 0.80
C VAL A 165 -16.11 -7.81 0.59
N GLY A 166 -15.46 -8.43 1.58
CA GLY A 166 -15.17 -9.86 1.56
C GLY A 166 -16.45 -10.70 1.48
N LEU A 167 -16.45 -11.72 0.61
CA LEU A 167 -17.52 -12.70 0.50
C LEU A 167 -17.19 -13.86 1.44
N PRO A 168 -17.88 -14.02 2.58
CA PRO A 168 -17.50 -14.99 3.59
C PRO A 168 -17.69 -16.44 3.14
N ARG A 169 -18.60 -16.69 2.18
CA ARG A 169 -18.88 -18.01 1.59
C ARG A 169 -19.37 -17.88 0.15
N HIS A 170 -19.10 -18.94 -0.63
CA HIS A 170 -19.62 -19.19 -1.97
C HIS A 170 -20.31 -20.58 -1.98
N PRO A 171 -21.51 -20.75 -2.57
CA PRO A 171 -22.31 -19.75 -3.27
C PRO A 171 -22.95 -18.70 -2.34
N VAL A 172 -23.12 -17.49 -2.86
CA VAL A 172 -23.92 -16.42 -2.23
C VAL A 172 -25.39 -16.80 -2.34
N SER A 173 -26.10 -16.91 -1.21
CA SER A 173 -27.48 -17.41 -1.18
C SER A 173 -28.42 -16.51 -0.37
N ASP A 174 -29.71 -16.54 -0.68
CA ASP A 174 -30.75 -15.77 0.01
C ASP A 174 -31.36 -16.47 1.23
N ARG A 175 -31.02 -17.74 1.46
CA ARG A 175 -31.59 -18.55 2.55
C ARG A 175 -30.94 -18.25 3.89
N CYS A 176 -31.77 -18.17 4.92
CA CYS A 176 -31.42 -17.72 6.27
C CYS A 176 -30.32 -18.59 6.91
N GLY A 177 -29.39 -17.88 7.55
CA GLY A 177 -28.13 -18.38 8.11
C GLY A 177 -26.94 -17.64 7.48
N GLU A 178 -26.68 -16.39 7.89
CA GLU A 178 -25.46 -15.61 7.56
C GLU A 178 -25.19 -15.19 6.09
N HIS A 179 -26.06 -15.45 5.10
CA HIS A 179 -25.69 -15.20 3.68
C HIS A 179 -26.60 -14.28 2.84
N HIS A 180 -27.62 -13.65 3.44
CA HIS A 180 -28.54 -12.73 2.75
C HIS A 180 -27.79 -11.53 2.09
N PRO A 181 -28.19 -10.98 0.92
CA PRO A 181 -27.67 -9.69 0.41
C PRO A 181 -27.77 -8.52 1.41
N ALA A 182 -28.57 -8.64 2.48
CA ALA A 182 -28.54 -7.75 3.64
C ALA A 182 -27.21 -7.76 4.41
N ILE A 183 -26.41 -8.83 4.34
CA ILE A 183 -25.10 -8.97 4.99
C ILE A 183 -24.00 -8.36 4.15
N LEU A 184 -24.05 -8.49 2.82
CA LEU A 184 -23.16 -7.69 1.96
C LEU A 184 -23.51 -6.20 2.06
N ARG A 185 -24.80 -5.85 2.10
CA ARG A 185 -25.23 -4.47 2.40
C ARG A 185 -24.90 -4.02 3.83
N GLY A 186 -24.93 -4.92 4.80
CA GLY A 186 -24.62 -4.65 6.20
C GLY A 186 -23.13 -4.51 6.46
N ALA A 187 -22.30 -5.38 5.89
CA ALA A 187 -20.85 -5.28 5.88
C ALA A 187 -20.41 -4.02 5.12
N PHE A 188 -21.02 -3.73 3.96
CA PHE A 188 -20.85 -2.46 3.26
C PHE A 188 -21.27 -1.27 4.13
N GLY A 189 -22.44 -1.32 4.78
CA GLY A 189 -22.94 -0.25 5.65
C GLY A 189 -22.04 0.01 6.87
N ASN A 190 -21.52 -1.05 7.48
CA ASN A 190 -20.58 -0.96 8.60
C ASN A 190 -19.23 -0.39 8.17
N LEU A 191 -18.69 -0.83 7.03
CA LEU A 191 -17.45 -0.28 6.46
C LEU A 191 -17.63 1.18 6.04
N TRP A 192 -18.77 1.52 5.45
CA TRP A 192 -19.11 2.89 5.08
C TRP A 192 -19.20 3.79 6.32
N ALA A 193 -19.83 3.32 7.41
CA ALA A 193 -19.92 4.06 8.67
C ALA A 193 -18.55 4.27 9.34
N GLN A 194 -17.61 3.33 9.20
CA GLN A 194 -16.25 3.45 9.73
C GLN A 194 -15.36 4.40 8.91
N GLN A 195 -15.63 4.55 7.60
CA GLN A 195 -14.87 5.43 6.71
C GLN A 195 -15.46 6.83 6.54
N SER A 196 -16.75 7.00 6.86
CA SER A 196 -17.47 8.29 6.72
C SER A 196 -17.67 9.02 8.06
N GLY A 197 -17.06 8.51 9.13
CA GLY A 197 -17.05 9.12 10.47
C GLY A 197 -15.86 10.02 10.72
#